data_AF-A0A3N6IDM7-F1
#
_entry.id   AF-A0A3N6IDM7-F1
#
_cell.length_a   1.000
_cell.length_b   1.000
_cell.length_c   1.000
_cell.angle_alpha   90.00
_cell.angle_beta   90.00
_cell.angle_gamma   90.00
#
_symmetry.space_group_name_H-M   'P 1'
#
loop_
_entity.id
_entity.type
_entity.pdbx_description
1 polymer ?
#
loop_
_entity_poly.entity_id
_entity_poly.type
_entity_poly.pdbx_seq_one_letter_code
_entity_poly.pdbx_strand_id
1 'polypeptide(L)' 'MADTEPLEIAYTPTNSSWLNRSEAQFTALRYFALNGTDHPTHKAQGSMIRRYIIRRKRNAAYKRLNALVSMANAA' A
#
# COMPACT_ATOMS: atom_id res chain seq x y z
N MET A 1 -18.18 -2.37 23.53
CA MET A 1 -18.62 -1.49 22.43
C MET A 1 -17.37 -0.76 22.00
N ALA A 2 -16.80 -1.06 20.82
CA ALA A 2 -15.51 -0.50 20.43
C ALA A 2 -15.68 1.00 20.19
N ASP A 3 -14.88 1.81 20.89
CA ASP A 3 -14.82 3.25 20.66
C ASP A 3 -14.35 3.49 19.22
N THR A 4 -15.20 4.13 18.42
CA THR A 4 -14.87 4.50 17.05
C THR A 4 -13.79 5.58 17.08
N GLU A 5 -12.61 5.27 16.58
CA GLU A 5 -11.54 6.26 16.36
C GLU A 5 -12.11 7.45 15.57
N PRO A 6 -11.89 8.70 16.02
CA PRO A 6 -12.40 9.88 15.33
C PRO A 6 -11.74 10.01 13.95
N LEU A 7 -12.55 9.87 12.89
CA LEU A 7 -12.12 9.98 11.50
C LEU A 7 -12.46 11.37 10.94
N GLU A 8 -11.47 12.12 10.49
CA GLU A 8 -11.66 13.37 9.74
C GLU A 8 -11.56 13.12 8.23
N ILE A 9 -12.53 13.62 7.46
CA ILE A 9 -12.57 13.48 6.01
C ILE A 9 -11.88 14.68 5.36
N ALA A 10 -10.79 14.44 4.64
CA ALA A 10 -10.12 15.45 3.83
C ALA A 10 -10.64 15.40 2.38
N TYR A 11 -11.25 16.51 1.93
CA TYR A 11 -11.76 16.64 0.56
C TYR A 11 -10.65 17.09 -0.40
N THR A 12 -10.59 16.48 -1.57
CA THR A 12 -9.69 16.87 -2.68
C THR A 12 -10.50 17.39 -3.86
N PRO A 13 -10.03 18.42 -4.60
CA PRO A 13 -10.71 18.88 -5.81
C PRO A 13 -10.85 17.79 -6.88
N THR A 14 -11.81 17.94 -7.78
CA THR A 14 -12.03 17.05 -8.92
C THR A 14 -10.78 16.93 -9.78
N ASN A 15 -10.44 15.70 -10.20
CA ASN A 15 -9.24 15.38 -10.99
C ASN A 15 -7.89 15.68 -10.30
N SER A 16 -7.87 15.88 -8.99
CA SER A 16 -6.64 16.11 -8.21
C SER A 16 -6.16 14.85 -7.49
N SER A 17 -6.17 13.71 -8.19
CA SER A 17 -5.77 12.43 -7.61
C SER A 17 -4.32 12.44 -7.08
N TRP A 18 -3.44 13.24 -7.70
CA TRP A 18 -2.05 13.44 -7.32
C TRP A 18 -1.86 13.98 -5.89
N LEU A 19 -2.88 14.64 -5.31
CA LEU A 19 -2.87 15.04 -3.89
C LEU A 19 -3.00 13.84 -2.95
N ASN A 20 -3.50 12.71 -3.44
CA ASN A 20 -3.58 11.50 -2.65
C ASN A 20 -2.21 10.82 -2.60
N ARG A 21 -1.64 10.72 -1.41
CA ARG A 21 -0.35 10.03 -1.17
C ARG A 21 -0.32 8.57 -1.67
N SER A 22 -1.49 7.93 -1.81
CA SER A 22 -1.57 6.58 -2.37
C SER A 22 -1.23 6.52 -3.86
N GLU A 23 -1.43 7.61 -4.62
CA GLU A 23 -1.25 7.62 -6.07
C GLU A 23 0.18 7.29 -6.50
N ALA A 24 1.17 7.88 -5.82
CA ALA A 24 2.60 7.64 -6.07
C ALA A 24 2.99 6.16 -5.96
N GLN A 25 2.16 5.34 -5.31
CA GLN A 25 2.42 3.91 -5.11
C GLN A 25 1.92 3.05 -6.28
N PHE A 26 1.00 3.55 -7.10
CA PHE A 26 0.35 2.76 -8.14
C PHE A 26 1.23 2.52 -9.37
N THR A 27 2.15 3.42 -9.70
CA THR A 27 3.04 3.28 -10.87
C THR A 27 3.89 2.01 -10.79
N ALA A 28 4.64 1.83 -9.70
CA ALA A 28 5.47 0.65 -9.52
C ALA A 28 4.65 -0.65 -9.38
N LEU A 29 3.45 -0.57 -8.79
CA LEU A 29 2.52 -1.70 -8.72
C LEU A 29 2.08 -2.15 -10.10
N ARG A 30 1.70 -1.21 -10.98
CA ARG A 30 1.26 -1.51 -12.35
C ARG A 30 2.35 -2.24 -13.13
N TYR A 31 3.58 -1.72 -13.13
CA TYR A 31 4.69 -2.38 -13.80
C TYR A 31 4.97 -3.78 -13.29
N PHE A 32 4.86 -4.00 -11.98
CA PHE A 32 5.18 -5.29 -11.38
C PHE A 32 4.08 -6.35 -11.56
N ALA A 33 2.81 -5.94 -11.44
CA ALA A 33 1.70 -6.88 -11.29
C ALA A 33 0.72 -6.90 -12.46
N LEU A 34 0.70 -5.88 -13.32
CA LEU A 34 -0.39 -5.65 -14.28
C LEU A 34 0.10 -5.49 -15.73
N ASN A 35 1.18 -4.74 -15.95
CA ASN A 35 1.67 -4.45 -17.30
C ASN A 35 2.31 -5.70 -17.91
N GLY A 36 1.89 -6.05 -19.14
CA GLY A 36 2.48 -7.17 -19.89
C GLY A 36 2.17 -8.56 -19.32
N THR A 37 1.21 -8.67 -18.40
CA THR A 37 0.81 -9.94 -17.79
C THR A 37 -0.59 -10.33 -18.20
N ASP A 38 -0.76 -11.53 -18.73
CA ASP A 38 -2.07 -12.14 -19.00
C ASP A 38 -2.45 -13.07 -17.84
N HIS A 39 -3.10 -12.50 -16.82
CA HIS A 39 -3.53 -13.31 -15.67
C HIS A 39 -4.80 -14.08 -16.05
N PRO A 40 -4.78 -15.42 -15.98
CA PRO A 40 -5.93 -16.23 -16.42
C PRO A 40 -7.15 -16.08 -15.50
N THR A 41 -6.98 -15.50 -14.30
CA THR A 41 -8.05 -15.25 -13.33
C THR A 41 -7.79 -14.00 -12.50
N HIS A 42 -8.84 -13.37 -11.98
CA HIS A 42 -8.72 -12.30 -10.99
C HIS A 42 -7.99 -12.74 -9.71
N LYS A 43 -8.08 -14.03 -9.34
CA LYS A 43 -7.34 -14.59 -8.21
C LYS A 43 -5.83 -14.56 -8.48
N ALA A 44 -5.40 -14.90 -9.70
CA ALA A 44 -4.00 -14.85 -10.10
C ALA A 44 -3.45 -13.41 -10.06
N GLN A 45 -4.19 -12.45 -10.62
CA GLN A 45 -3.85 -11.03 -10.56
C GLN A 45 -3.76 -10.53 -9.11
N GLY A 46 -4.76 -10.85 -8.28
CA GLY A 46 -4.77 -10.49 -6.86
C GLY A 46 -3.61 -11.11 -6.07
N SER A 47 -3.12 -12.28 -6.46
CA SER A 47 -1.91 -12.89 -5.88
C SER A 47 -0.65 -12.10 -6.24
N MET A 48 -0.53 -11.63 -7.48
CA MET A 48 0.59 -10.77 -7.90
C MET A 48 0.62 -9.43 -7.16
N ILE A 49 -0.53 -8.79 -6.97
CA ILE A 49 -0.64 -7.57 -6.18
C ILE A 49 -0.17 -7.81 -4.73
N ARG A 50 -0.59 -8.91 -4.10
CA ARG A 50 -0.13 -9.26 -2.74
C ARG A 50 1.37 -9.52 -2.69
N ARG A 51 1.93 -10.23 -3.67
CA ARG A 51 3.38 -10.44 -3.79
C ARG A 51 4.14 -9.12 -3.89
N TYR A 52 3.65 -8.16 -4.68
CA TYR A 52 4.22 -6.81 -4.75
C TYR A 52 4.23 -6.13 -3.39
N ILE A 53 3.10 -6.10 -2.69
CA ILE A 53 2.98 -5.45 -1.38
C ILE A 53 3.94 -6.08 -0.37
N ILE A 54 4.00 -7.41 -0.29
CA ILE A 54 4.92 -8.14 0.61
C ILE A 54 6.37 -7.80 0.27
N ARG A 55 6.74 -7.87 -1.01
CA ARG A 55 8.10 -7.53 -1.48
C ARG A 55 8.45 -6.09 -1.11
N ARG A 56 7.58 -5.12 -1.42
CA ARG A 56 7.80 -3.70 -1.13
C ARG A 56 7.90 -3.44 0.37
N LYS A 57 7.08 -4.08 1.21
CA LYS A 57 7.18 -3.96 2.68
C LYS A 57 8.50 -4.51 3.21
N ARG A 58 8.94 -5.68 2.72
CA ARG A 58 10.23 -6.29 3.12
C ARG A 58 11.45 -5.48 2.67
N ASN A 59 11.35 -4.79 1.53
CA ASN A 59 12.43 -4.00 0.95
C ASN A 59 12.25 -2.50 1.17
N ALA A 60 11.32 -2.10 2.03
CA ALA A 60 11.17 -0.70 2.38
C ALA A 60 12.42 -0.29 3.16
N ALA A 61 13.11 0.76 2.71
CA ALA A 61 14.36 1.25 3.31
C ALA A 61 14.15 1.91 4.69
N TYR A 62 13.20 1.42 5.48
CA TYR A 62 12.82 1.96 6.77
C TYR A 62 13.30 1.05 7.91
N LYS A 63 14.58 0.65 7.89
CA LYS A 63 15.20 -0.11 8.99
C LYS A 63 14.96 0.58 10.35
N ARG A 64 15.04 1.92 10.36
CA ARG A 64 14.80 2.75 11.55
C ARG A 64 13.33 2.76 12.00
N LEU A 65 12.37 2.86 11.08
CA LEU A 65 10.93 2.78 11.41
C LEU A 65 10.55 1.38 11.91
N ASN A 66 11.08 0.34 11.26
CA ASN A 66 10.84 -1.04 11.67
C ASN A 66 11.39 -1.32 13.06
N ALA A 67 12.56 -0.76 13.39
CA ALA A 67 13.11 -0.82 14.75
C ALA A 67 12.19 -0.12 15.77
N LEU A 68 11.72 1.10 15.45
CA LEU A 68 10.82 1.85 16.34
C LEU A 68 9.48 1.14 16.56
N VAL A 69 8.86 0.60 15.51
CA VAL A 69 7.62 -0.18 15.61
C VAL A 69 7.84 -1.46 16.42
N SER A 70 8.97 -2.14 16.22
CA SER A 70 9.30 -3.35 16.99
C SER A 70 9.50 -3.05 18.47
N MET A 71 10.11 -1.91 18.82
CA MET A 71 10.28 -1.47 20.21
C MET A 71 8.94 -1.11 20.84
N ALA A 72 8.08 -0.38 20.12
CA ALA A 72 6.75 0.00 20.60
C ALA A 72 5.82 -1.20 20.83
N ASN A 73 5.95 -2.26 20.03
CA ASN A 73 5.16 -3.49 20.19
C ASN A 73 5.68 -4.42 21.30
N ALA A 74 6.87 -4.16 21.86
CA ALA A 74 7.50 -4.97 22.90
C ALA A 74 7.35 -4.37 24.32
N ALA A 75 6.83 -3.14 24.41
CA ALA A 75 6.44 -2.47 25.66
C ALA A 75 4.97 -2.72 25.96
#